data_AF-A0A6V7IZ63-F1
#
_entry.id   AF-A0A6V7IZ63-F1
#
_cell.length_a   1.000
_cell.length_b   1.000
_cell.length_c   1.000
_cell.angle_alpha   90.00
_cell.angle_beta   90.00
_cell.angle_gamma   90.00
#
_symmetry.space_group_name_H-M   'P 1'
#
loop_
_entity.id
_entity.type
_entity.pdbx_description
1 polymer ?
#
loop_
_entity_poly.entity_id
_entity_poly.type
_entity_poly.pdbx_seq_one_letter_code
_entity_poly.pdbx_strand_id
1 'polypeptide(L)'
;KDLDWGLLELDAVRDREIVDDSYLLVLTQFGLHSLHHLLPTVDHAYLSLCLPALEETCHEFGVNLGRLTPLELLRGQFQQLQRTEPRINSR
;
A
#
# COMPACT_ATOMS: atom_id res chain seq x y z
N LYS A 1 -10.07 16.93 9.76
CA LYS A 1 -8.87 16.08 9.92
C LYS A 1 -9.30 14.73 9.41
N ASP A 2 -8.79 14.31 8.26
CA ASP A 2 -9.12 13.01 7.69
C ASP A 2 -8.31 11.95 8.45
N LEU A 3 -9.00 11.05 9.13
CA LEU A 3 -8.44 10.01 9.99
C LEU A 3 -9.03 8.64 9.61
N ASP A 4 -9.52 8.50 8.38
CA ASP A 4 -9.97 7.21 7.89
C ASP A 4 -8.81 6.22 7.93
N TRP A 5 -8.97 5.17 8.72
CA TRP A 5 -7.92 4.19 8.94
C TRP A 5 -7.50 3.51 7.63
N GLY A 6 -8.46 3.16 6.75
CA GLY A 6 -8.16 2.51 5.49
C GLY A 6 -7.36 3.41 4.56
N LEU A 7 -7.71 4.70 4.46
CA LEU A 7 -6.94 5.67 3.67
C LEU A 7 -5.54 5.89 4.25
N LEU A 8 -5.40 5.91 5.58
CA LEU A 8 -4.12 6.03 6.27
C LEU A 8 -3.22 4.81 6.03
N GLU A 9 -3.78 3.59 6.05
CA GLU A 9 -3.05 2.38 5.68
C GLU A 9 -2.58 2.46 4.21
N LEU A 10 -3.47 2.81 3.28
CA LEU A 10 -3.12 2.99 1.86
C LEU A 10 -2.12 4.14 1.59
N ASP A 11 -2.00 5.12 2.50
CA ASP A 11 -0.95 6.14 2.44
C ASP A 11 0.39 5.67 3.00
N ALA A 12 0.34 4.91 4.10
CA ALA A 12 1.52 4.39 4.75
C ALA A 12 2.19 3.30 3.89
N VAL A 13 1.38 2.50 3.21
CA VAL A 13 1.85 1.40 2.38
C VAL A 13 1.24 1.42 0.98
N ARG A 14 2.09 1.14 -0.01
CA ARG A 14 1.70 1.01 -1.41
C ARG A 14 2.22 -0.29 -1.98
N ASP A 15 1.43 -0.86 -2.87
CA ASP A 15 1.84 -1.98 -3.72
C ASP A 15 2.97 -1.55 -4.65
N ARG A 16 3.80 -2.52 -5.03
CA ARG A 16 5.12 -2.26 -5.62
C ARG A 16 5.26 -3.09 -6.87
N GLU A 17 5.69 -2.44 -7.94
CA GLU A 17 6.05 -3.16 -9.14
C GLU A 17 7.16 -4.18 -8.83
N ILE A 18 7.17 -5.31 -9.56
CA ILE A 18 8.15 -6.41 -9.46
C ILE A 18 7.99 -7.29 -8.21
N VAL A 19 7.64 -6.73 -7.05
CA VAL A 19 7.49 -7.51 -5.80
C VAL A 19 6.33 -8.47 -5.90
N ASP A 20 5.17 -8.00 -6.35
CA ASP A 20 3.95 -8.81 -6.45
C ASP A 20 4.01 -9.86 -7.58
N ASP A 21 4.99 -9.76 -8.46
CA ASP A 21 5.17 -10.64 -9.61
C ASP A 21 6.16 -11.80 -9.35
N SER A 22 6.77 -11.86 -8.16
CA SER A 22 7.78 -12.85 -7.79
C SER A 22 7.48 -13.52 -6.46
N TYR A 23 7.22 -14.84 -6.45
CA TYR A 23 6.93 -15.59 -5.23
C TYR A 23 7.98 -15.43 -4.13
N LEU A 24 9.27 -15.37 -4.47
CA LEU A 24 10.33 -15.17 -3.49
C LEU A 24 10.26 -13.78 -2.84
N LEU A 25 9.99 -12.75 -3.64
CA LEU A 25 9.87 -11.37 -3.15
C LEU A 25 8.57 -11.19 -2.36
N VAL A 26 7.47 -11.75 -2.83
CA VAL A 26 6.21 -11.84 -2.09
C VAL A 26 6.41 -12.43 -0.69
N LEU A 27 7.12 -13.55 -0.57
CA LEU A 27 7.36 -14.23 0.71
C LEU A 27 8.26 -13.42 1.65
N THR A 28 9.24 -12.70 1.12
CA THR A 28 10.24 -11.97 1.92
C THR A 28 9.88 -10.51 2.16
N GLN A 29 8.97 -9.95 1.37
CA GLN A 29 8.61 -8.53 1.38
C GLN A 29 7.11 -8.27 1.57
N PHE A 30 6.32 -9.31 1.82
CA PHE A 30 4.87 -9.26 1.97
C PHE A 30 4.21 -8.61 0.74
N GLY A 31 4.02 -9.40 -0.32
CA GLY A 31 3.30 -8.96 -1.52
C GLY A 31 1.84 -8.59 -1.24
N LEU A 32 1.17 -7.93 -2.19
CA LEU A 32 -0.16 -7.34 -2.01
C LEU A 32 -0.21 -6.53 -0.71
N HIS A 33 0.81 -5.70 -0.53
CA HIS A 33 1.16 -5.12 0.75
C HIS A 33 0.03 -4.24 1.29
N SER A 34 -0.65 -3.48 0.43
CA SER A 34 -1.83 -2.70 0.84
C SER A 34 -2.93 -3.61 1.41
N LEU A 35 -3.23 -4.72 0.75
CA LEU A 35 -4.21 -5.69 1.26
C LEU A 35 -3.71 -6.42 2.51
N HIS A 36 -2.41 -6.70 2.61
CA HIS A 36 -1.83 -7.31 3.81
C HIS A 36 -2.03 -6.43 5.05
N HIS A 37 -1.86 -5.11 4.95
CA HIS A 37 -2.11 -4.21 6.09
C HIS A 37 -3.60 -3.98 6.36
N LEU A 38 -4.44 -3.96 5.32
CA LEU A 38 -5.90 -3.85 5.49
C LEU A 38 -6.52 -5.14 6.07
N LEU A 39 -5.98 -6.31 5.74
CA LEU A 39 -6.49 -7.63 6.12
C LEU A 39 -5.35 -8.54 6.65
N PRO A 40 -4.69 -8.17 7.77
CA PRO A 40 -3.45 -8.82 8.22
C PRO A 40 -3.62 -10.26 8.71
N THR A 41 -4.87 -10.69 8.93
CA THR A 41 -5.20 -12.05 9.37
C THR A 41 -5.51 -12.98 8.20
N VAL A 42 -5.66 -12.46 6.99
CA VAL A 42 -5.88 -13.28 5.78
C VAL A 42 -4.54 -13.76 5.26
N ASP A 43 -4.43 -15.07 5.06
CA ASP A 43 -3.20 -15.67 4.52
C ASP A 43 -2.94 -15.13 3.10
N HIS A 44 -1.66 -14.88 2.80
CA HIS A 44 -1.25 -14.27 1.54
C HIS A 44 -1.75 -15.06 0.31
N ALA A 45 -1.86 -16.39 0.41
CA ALA A 45 -2.39 -17.22 -0.67
C ALA A 45 -3.85 -16.87 -1.05
N TYR A 46 -4.61 -16.28 -0.13
CA TYR A 46 -6.01 -15.89 -0.36
C TYR A 46 -6.20 -14.38 -0.55
N LEU A 47 -5.21 -13.53 -0.25
CA LEU A 47 -5.35 -12.06 -0.37
C LEU A 47 -5.75 -11.61 -1.77
N SER A 48 -5.28 -12.31 -2.82
CA SER A 48 -5.64 -12.00 -4.21
C SER A 48 -7.15 -12.09 -4.49
N LEU A 49 -7.90 -12.89 -3.72
CA LEU A 49 -9.36 -12.99 -3.84
C LEU A 49 -10.07 -11.70 -3.40
N CYS A 50 -9.41 -10.87 -2.59
CA CYS A 50 -9.94 -9.60 -2.10
C CYS A 50 -9.64 -8.42 -3.03
N LEU A 51 -8.73 -8.57 -4.00
CA LEU A 51 -8.36 -7.49 -4.94
C LEU A 51 -9.57 -6.89 -5.68
N PRO A 52 -10.50 -7.69 -6.26
CA PRO A 52 -11.63 -7.11 -6.98
C PRO A 52 -12.51 -6.22 -6.09
N ALA A 53 -12.75 -6.63 -4.85
CA ALA A 53 -13.54 -5.86 -3.90
C ALA A 53 -12.82 -4.57 -3.47
N LEU A 54 -11.50 -4.62 -3.28
CA LEU A 54 -10.70 -3.43 -2.98
C LEU A 54 -10.70 -2.44 -4.15
N GLU A 55 -10.53 -2.91 -5.38
CA GLU A 55 -10.54 -2.09 -6.60
C GLU A 55 -11.89 -1.42 -6.80
N GLU A 56 -13.00 -2.16 -6.65
CA GLU A 56 -14.36 -1.62 -6.73
C GLU A 56 -14.60 -0.55 -5.66
N THR A 57 -14.26 -0.86 -4.41
CA THR A 57 -14.39 0.10 -3.30
C THR A 57 -13.57 1.36 -3.57
N CYS A 58 -12.30 1.22 -3.95
CA CYS A 58 -11.45 2.39 -4.23
C CYS A 58 -11.98 3.21 -5.41
N HIS A 59 -12.53 2.56 -6.44
CA HIS A 59 -13.19 3.26 -7.55
C HIS A 59 -14.42 4.05 -7.09
N GLU A 60 -15.30 3.46 -6.27
CA GLU A 60 -16.49 4.15 -5.71
C GLU A 60 -16.14 5.42 -4.94
N PHE A 61 -15.03 5.40 -4.20
CA PHE A 61 -14.57 6.52 -3.37
C PHE A 61 -13.50 7.39 -4.05
N GLY A 62 -13.19 7.16 -5.33
CA GLY A 62 -12.19 7.96 -6.07
C GLY A 62 -10.75 7.83 -5.56
N VAL A 63 -10.42 6.71 -4.91
CA VAL A 63 -9.10 6.40 -4.37
C VAL A 63 -8.24 5.70 -5.43
N ASN A 64 -7.03 6.20 -5.65
CA ASN A 64 -6.09 5.61 -6.60
C ASN A 64 -5.23 4.53 -5.91
N LEU A 65 -5.23 3.31 -6.44
CA LEU A 65 -4.43 2.14 -6.00
C LEU A 65 -3.09 1.99 -6.75
N GLY A 66 -2.58 3.05 -7.34
CA GLY A 66 -1.36 3.04 -8.14
C GLY A 66 -0.17 2.43 -7.39
N ARG A 67 0.62 1.65 -8.14
CA ARG A 67 1.86 1.03 -7.68
C ARG A 67 3.02 2.00 -7.81
N LEU A 68 4.03 1.80 -6.97
CA LEU A 68 5.28 2.55 -7.05
C LEU A 68 6.41 1.69 -7.61
N THR A 69 7.26 2.30 -8.41
CA THR A 69 8.51 1.68 -8.86
C THR A 69 9.51 1.60 -7.70
N PRO A 70 10.49 0.68 -7.72
CA PRO A 70 11.54 0.63 -6.71
C PRO A 70 12.31 1.94 -6.52
N LEU A 71 12.53 2.71 -7.59
CA LEU A 71 13.23 3.99 -7.53
C LEU A 71 12.42 5.07 -6.84
N GLU A 72 11.10 5.12 -7.09
CA GLU A 72 10.19 6.03 -6.41
C GLU A 72 10.09 5.71 -4.93
N LEU A 73 10.02 4.43 -4.57
CA LEU A 73 10.03 3.97 -3.17
C LEU A 73 11.31 4.38 -2.46
N LEU A 74 12.48 4.12 -3.06
CA LEU A 74 13.77 4.48 -2.49
C LEU A 74 13.87 6.00 -2.27
N ARG A 75 13.52 6.79 -3.29
CA ARG A 75 13.51 8.26 -3.19
C ARG A 75 12.53 8.72 -2.10
N GLY A 76 11.33 8.17 -2.09
CA GLY A 76 10.28 8.52 -1.12
C GLY A 76 10.72 8.23 0.31
N GLN A 77 11.38 7.09 0.55
CA GLN A 77 11.90 6.74 1.87
C GLN A 77 12.90 7.79 2.38
N PHE A 78 13.89 8.18 1.58
CA PHE A 78 14.85 9.21 1.99
C PHE A 78 14.18 10.57 2.18
N GLN A 79 13.19 10.93 1.35
CA GLN A 79 12.41 12.15 1.56
C GLN A 79 11.64 12.15 2.86
N GLN A 80 11.13 10.99 3.31
CA GLN A 80 10.49 10.86 4.62
C GLN A 80 11.49 11.01 5.76
N LEU A 81 12.67 10.38 5.66
CA LEU A 81 13.73 10.45 6.67
C LEU A 81 14.32 11.85 6.83
N GLN A 82 14.32 12.67 5.77
CA GLN A 82 14.81 14.05 5.81
C GLN A 82 13.86 15.02 6.53
N ARG A 83 12.63 14.61 6.86
CA ARG A 83 11.64 15.51 7.48
C ARG A 83 12.03 15.81 8.92
N THR A 84 12.04 17.10 9.25
CA THR A 84 12.20 17.60 10.62
C THR A 84 10.88 18.04 11.25
N GLU A 85 9.83 18.19 10.44
CA GLU A 85 8.49 18.59 10.85
C GLU A 85 7.48 17.48 10.54
N PRO A 86 6.46 17.26 11.40
CA PRO A 86 5.43 16.26 11.17
C PRO A 86 4.56 16.65 9.98
N ARG A 87 4.24 15.69 9.11
CA ARG A 87 3.26 15.89 8.04
C ARG A 87 1.85 15.84 8.62
N ILE A 88 1.10 16.93 8.46
CA ILE A 88 -0.33 16.93 8.72
C ILE A 88 -0.99 16.24 7.52
N ASN A 89 -1.63 15.10 7.74
CA ASN A 89 -2.45 14.45 6.71
C ASN A 89 -3.71 15.28 6.49
N SER A 90 -3.65 16.14 5.48
CA SER A 90 -4.80 16.77 4.84
C SER A 90 -4.89 16.18 3.43
N ARG A 91 -5.61 15.07 3.30
CA ARG A 91 -6.16 14.71 2.00
C ARG A 91 -7.33 15.65 1.68
#